data_AF-A0AAJ5Z2X6-F1
#
_entry.id   AF-A0AAJ5Z2X6-F1
#
_cell.length_a   1.000
_cell.length_b   1.000
_cell.length_c   1.000
_cell.angle_alpha   90.00
_cell.angle_beta   90.00
_cell.angle_gamma   90.00
#
_symmetry.space_group_name_H-M   'P 1'
#
loop_
_entity.id
_entity.type
_entity.pdbx_description
1 polymer ?
#
loop_
_entity_poly.entity_id
_entity_poly.type
_entity_poly.pdbx_seq_one_letter_code
_entity_poly.pdbx_strand_id
1 'polypeptide(L)'
;MSHFPAPIHAPSDLAPFHLNGTQDMLTLFELMPLYDRSVRPYLRPDVAPDASEADKAAAHARRAAIPKTYWHHVSDIPGKTRIPKRSVAPHMHQELSHILMKPEYTYTPIVRLEPDTLRTAFQLAPTASPQVAGIDYSLLEPEEPEAPPTRKNKHPHGDRPDAPKKRVVLVSKKKRL
;
A
#
# COMPACT_ATOMS: atom_id res chain seq x y z
N MET A 1 -33.80 -20.12 -2.69
CA MET A 1 -34.21 -18.83 -3.30
C MET A 1 -33.04 -18.32 -4.12
N SER A 2 -33.18 -18.28 -5.44
CA SER A 2 -32.17 -17.81 -6.38
C SER A 2 -32.15 -16.27 -6.39
N HIS A 3 -30.97 -15.68 -6.15
CA HIS A 3 -30.79 -14.23 -6.23
C HIS A 3 -30.72 -13.81 -7.70
N PHE A 4 -31.77 -13.16 -8.21
CA PHE A 4 -31.74 -12.48 -9.49
C PHE A 4 -31.35 -11.01 -9.24
N PRO A 5 -30.26 -10.50 -9.85
CA PRO A 5 -29.93 -9.09 -9.72
C PRO A 5 -31.07 -8.26 -10.33
N ALA A 6 -31.48 -7.20 -9.63
CA ALA A 6 -32.46 -6.26 -10.15
C ALA A 6 -31.93 -5.62 -11.45
N PRO A 7 -32.76 -5.49 -12.50
CA PRO A 7 -32.35 -4.81 -13.73
C PRO A 7 -32.05 -3.35 -13.44
N ILE A 8 -30.81 -2.94 -13.68
CA ILE A 8 -30.39 -1.55 -13.56
C ILE A 8 -30.88 -0.82 -14.82
N HIS A 9 -31.96 -0.05 -14.68
CA HIS A 9 -32.43 0.81 -15.76
C HIS A 9 -31.59 2.09 -15.81
N ALA A 10 -31.13 2.44 -17.00
CA ALA A 10 -30.51 3.75 -17.23
C ALA A 10 -31.59 4.83 -16.97
N PRO A 11 -31.29 5.91 -16.22
CA PRO A 11 -32.23 7.00 -16.03
C PRO A 11 -32.59 7.62 -17.38
N SER A 12 -33.90 7.75 -17.66
CA SER A 12 -34.43 8.27 -18.93
C SER A 12 -34.02 9.71 -19.23
N ASP A 13 -33.68 10.46 -18.18
CA ASP A 13 -33.52 11.91 -18.23
C ASP A 13 -32.05 12.33 -18.33
N LEU A 14 -31.12 11.37 -18.37
CA LEU A 14 -29.71 11.65 -18.57
C LEU A 14 -29.43 11.86 -20.06
N ALA A 15 -29.20 13.12 -20.43
CA ALA A 15 -28.65 13.46 -21.73
C ALA A 15 -27.38 12.64 -21.97
N PRO A 16 -27.22 11.97 -23.13
CA PRO A 16 -26.03 11.21 -23.44
C PRO A 16 -24.82 12.16 -23.45
N PHE A 17 -24.02 12.09 -22.40
CA PHE A 17 -22.81 12.88 -22.25
C PHE A 17 -21.65 12.11 -22.88
N HIS A 18 -21.17 12.58 -24.02
CA HIS A 18 -19.98 11.99 -24.63
C HIS A 18 -18.74 12.51 -23.92
N LEU A 19 -18.07 11.62 -23.20
CA LEU A 19 -16.76 11.91 -22.63
C LEU A 19 -15.75 12.12 -23.75
N ASN A 20 -15.00 13.21 -23.68
CA ASN A 20 -13.91 13.52 -24.61
C ASN A 20 -12.62 13.69 -23.81
N GLY A 21 -11.50 13.19 -24.34
CA GLY A 21 -10.18 13.37 -23.75
C GLY A 21 -9.70 14.83 -23.64
N THR A 22 -10.35 15.78 -24.32
CA THR A 22 -10.06 17.22 -24.16
C THR A 22 -10.80 17.86 -22.98
N GLN A 23 -11.74 17.15 -22.34
CA GLN A 23 -12.44 17.65 -21.16
C GLN A 23 -11.57 17.50 -19.92
N ASP A 24 -11.65 18.48 -19.01
CA ASP A 24 -11.05 18.34 -17.69
C ASP A 24 -11.88 17.36 -16.84
N MET A 25 -11.48 16.09 -16.92
CA MET A 25 -12.12 14.99 -16.19
C MET A 25 -12.01 15.14 -14.67
N LEU A 26 -10.99 15.83 -14.15
CA LEU A 26 -10.83 16.03 -12.72
C LEU A 26 -11.87 17.00 -12.18
N THR A 27 -12.16 18.07 -12.94
CA THR A 27 -13.22 19.02 -12.57
C THR A 27 -14.60 18.46 -12.86
N LEU A 28 -14.79 17.79 -14.01
CA LEU A 28 -16.08 17.22 -14.41
C LEU A 28 -16.62 16.19 -13.41
N PHE A 29 -15.74 15.36 -12.84
CA PHE A 29 -16.11 14.38 -11.81
C PHE A 29 -15.83 14.85 -10.39
N GLU A 30 -15.55 16.13 -10.19
CA GLU A 30 -15.28 16.72 -8.86
C GLU A 30 -14.16 16.00 -8.09
N LEU A 31 -13.18 15.47 -8.82
CA LEU A 31 -12.02 14.76 -8.27
C LEU A 31 -10.89 15.71 -7.84
N MET A 32 -11.04 17.02 -8.07
CA MET A 32 -10.03 18.01 -7.70
C MET A 32 -9.65 17.98 -6.20
N PRO A 33 -10.60 17.88 -5.25
CA PRO A 33 -10.26 17.76 -3.82
C PRO A 33 -9.48 16.47 -3.52
N LEU A 34 -9.80 15.37 -4.20
CA LEU A 34 -9.07 14.10 -4.05
C LEU A 34 -7.64 14.22 -4.59
N TYR A 35 -7.47 14.86 -5.76
CA TYR A 35 -6.17 15.12 -6.37
C TYR A 35 -5.28 15.99 -5.46
N ASP A 36 -5.85 17.06 -4.91
CA ASP A 36 -5.15 17.98 -4.00
C ASP A 36 -4.66 17.30 -2.73
N ARG A 37 -5.41 16.32 -2.21
CA ARG A 37 -5.04 15.57 -1.00
C ARG A 37 -4.07 14.42 -1.29
N SER A 38 -4.28 13.69 -2.37
CA SER A 38 -3.63 12.38 -2.59
C SER A 38 -2.46 12.40 -3.57
N VAL A 39 -2.39 13.39 -4.46
CA VAL A 39 -1.37 13.45 -5.52
C VAL A 39 -0.50 14.69 -5.35
N ARG A 40 -1.10 15.87 -5.27
CA ARG A 40 -0.41 17.17 -5.24
C ARG A 40 0.73 17.27 -4.22
N PRO A 41 0.62 16.74 -2.97
CA PRO A 41 1.70 16.82 -1.98
C PRO A 41 2.96 16.03 -2.36
N TYR A 42 2.84 15.08 -3.29
CA TYR A 42 3.90 14.16 -3.70
C TYR A 42 4.52 14.52 -5.06
N LEU A 43 3.94 15.49 -5.77
CA LEU A 43 4.48 15.99 -7.02
C LEU A 43 5.81 16.71 -6.79
N ARG A 44 6.60 16.83 -7.86
CA ARG A 44 7.80 17.66 -7.80
C ARG A 44 7.35 19.12 -7.71
N PRO A 45 7.92 19.93 -6.80
CA PRO A 45 7.61 21.35 -6.76
C PRO A 45 7.97 21.97 -8.12
N ASP A 46 7.07 22.77 -8.67
CA ASP A 46 7.40 23.64 -9.79
C ASP A 46 8.29 24.76 -9.27
N VAL A 47 9.59 24.63 -9.54
CA VAL A 47 10.57 25.64 -9.19
C VAL A 47 10.87 26.45 -10.44
N ALA A 48 10.81 27.78 -10.33
CA ALA A 48 11.10 28.68 -11.43
C ALA A 48 12.53 28.42 -11.98
N PRO A 49 12.74 28.53 -13.31
CA PRO A 49 14.00 28.15 -13.95
C PRO A 49 15.21 28.95 -13.43
N ASP A 50 14.97 30.16 -12.94
CA ASP A 50 15.90 31.13 -12.35
C ASP A 50 16.13 30.95 -10.83
N ALA A 51 15.42 30.03 -10.18
CA ALA A 51 15.59 29.80 -8.75
C ALA A 51 16.97 29.22 -8.42
N SER A 52 17.51 29.65 -7.27
CA SER A 52 18.79 29.17 -6.74
C SER A 52 18.77 27.67 -6.51
N GLU A 53 19.93 27.02 -6.61
CA GLU A 53 20.13 25.62 -6.21
C GLU A 53 19.67 25.37 -4.76
N ALA A 54 19.82 26.37 -3.88
CA ALA A 54 19.32 26.30 -2.51
C ALA A 54 17.79 26.23 -2.44
N ASP A 55 17.09 27.00 -3.28
CA ASP A 55 15.62 27.02 -3.34
C ASP A 55 15.06 25.73 -3.94
N LYS A 56 15.73 25.20 -4.98
CA LYS A 56 15.43 23.89 -5.56
C LYS A 56 15.60 22.77 -4.52
N ALA A 57 16.69 22.80 -3.75
CA ALA A 57 16.94 21.84 -2.69
C ALA A 57 15.91 21.94 -1.55
N ALA A 58 15.56 23.16 -1.13
CA ALA A 58 14.56 23.40 -0.09
C ALA A 58 13.16 22.95 -0.54
N ALA A 59 12.78 23.22 -1.78
CA ALA A 59 11.52 22.78 -2.36
C ALA A 59 11.46 21.23 -2.43
N HIS A 60 12.55 20.60 -2.86
CA HIS A 60 12.65 19.14 -2.87
C HIS A 60 12.60 18.51 -1.47
N ALA A 61 13.15 19.18 -0.46
CA ALA A 61 13.12 18.73 0.94
C ALA A 61 11.72 18.80 1.57
N ARG A 62 10.89 19.77 1.15
CA ARG A 62 9.50 19.91 1.60
C ARG A 62 8.54 18.89 0.98
N ARG A 63 8.98 18.13 -0.03
CA ARG A 63 8.14 17.13 -0.69
C ARG A 63 7.86 15.97 0.24
N ALA A 64 6.57 15.69 0.46
CA ALA A 64 6.16 14.51 1.19
C ALA A 64 6.56 13.24 0.41
N ALA A 65 6.90 12.16 1.12
CA ALA A 65 7.08 10.85 0.52
C ALA A 65 5.83 10.02 0.76
N ILE A 66 5.30 9.37 -0.28
CA ILE A 66 4.18 8.43 -0.13
C ILE A 66 4.67 7.28 0.78
N PRO A 67 4.00 7.02 1.92
CA PRO A 67 4.32 5.89 2.76
C PRO A 67 4.20 4.59 1.95
N LYS A 68 5.21 3.71 2.07
CA LYS A 68 5.22 2.42 1.36
C LYS A 68 4.28 1.39 1.98
N THR A 69 3.82 1.66 3.19
CA THR A 69 2.97 0.76 3.98
C THR A 69 1.80 1.55 4.55
N TYR A 70 0.75 0.82 4.92
CA TYR A 70 -0.45 1.33 5.56
C TYR A 70 -0.24 1.67 7.06
N TRP A 71 1.00 1.85 7.51
CA TRP A 71 1.33 2.05 8.93
C TRP A 71 0.56 3.22 9.57
N HIS A 72 0.35 4.29 8.80
CA HIS A 72 -0.42 5.47 9.22
C HIS A 72 -1.89 5.19 9.56
N HIS A 73 -2.42 4.01 9.22
CA HIS A 73 -3.77 3.56 9.59
C HIS A 73 -3.81 2.69 10.85
N VAL A 74 -2.65 2.28 11.37
CA VAL A 74 -2.55 1.38 12.54
C VAL A 74 -1.66 1.96 13.65
N SER A 75 -1.12 3.16 13.46
CA SER A 75 -0.21 3.81 14.41
C SER A 75 -0.89 4.24 15.71
N ASP A 76 -2.21 4.32 15.72
CA ASP A 76 -3.07 4.62 16.86
C ASP A 76 -3.50 3.35 17.63
N ILE A 77 -3.24 2.16 17.07
CA ILE A 77 -3.55 0.88 17.70
C ILE A 77 -2.44 0.55 18.71
N PRO A 78 -2.78 0.21 19.97
CA PRO A 78 -1.79 -0.14 20.98
C PRO A 78 -1.09 -1.48 20.67
N GLY A 79 0.18 -1.57 21.04
CA GLY A 79 1.02 -2.76 20.85
C GLY A 79 1.78 -2.76 19.52
N LYS A 80 2.53 -3.84 19.26
CA LYS A 80 3.23 -4.07 18.00
C LYS A 80 2.27 -4.72 17.00
N THR A 81 1.88 -3.97 15.98
CA THR A 81 0.91 -4.42 14.95
C THR A 81 1.61 -4.92 13.69
N ARG A 82 2.92 -4.72 13.58
CA ARG A 82 3.68 -5.17 12.43
C ARG A 82 3.84 -6.69 12.41
N ILE A 83 3.28 -7.31 11.36
CA ILE A 83 3.46 -8.73 11.10
C ILE A 83 4.96 -9.02 10.85
N PRO A 84 5.59 -9.95 11.59
CA PRO A 84 6.98 -10.31 11.37
C PRO A 84 7.20 -10.78 9.92
N LYS A 85 8.24 -10.26 9.25
CA LYS A 85 8.56 -10.58 7.85
C LYS A 85 8.77 -12.08 7.57
N ARG A 86 9.06 -12.89 8.61
CA ARG A 86 9.21 -14.35 8.52
C ARG A 86 7.90 -15.12 8.71
N SER A 87 6.85 -14.47 9.23
CA SER A 87 5.55 -15.07 9.55
C SER A 87 4.54 -14.98 8.41
N VAL A 88 4.83 -14.23 7.34
CA VAL A 88 3.94 -14.13 6.19
C VAL A 88 4.09 -15.41 5.37
N ALA A 89 3.40 -16.46 5.78
CA ALA A 89 3.13 -17.59 4.90
C ALA A 89 2.38 -17.04 3.67
N PRO A 90 2.72 -17.45 2.44
CA PRO A 90 2.14 -16.91 1.21
C PRO A 90 0.60 -17.04 1.11
N HIS A 91 -0.02 -17.82 2.01
CA HIS A 91 -1.45 -18.09 2.04
C HIS A 91 -2.29 -17.07 2.82
N MET A 92 -1.70 -16.25 3.71
CA MET A 92 -2.48 -15.33 4.56
C MET A 92 -3.18 -14.22 3.76
N HIS A 93 -2.54 -13.72 2.69
CA HIS A 93 -3.18 -12.74 1.80
C HIS A 93 -4.31 -13.35 0.97
N GLN A 94 -4.33 -14.67 0.81
CA GLN A 94 -5.36 -15.36 0.05
C GLN A 94 -6.63 -15.54 0.86
N GLU A 95 -6.60 -15.52 2.19
CA GLU A 95 -7.78 -15.85 3.01
C GLU A 95 -8.95 -14.90 2.76
N LEU A 96 -8.75 -13.57 2.82
CA LEU A 96 -9.84 -12.63 2.55
C LEU A 96 -10.33 -12.73 1.10
N SER A 97 -9.42 -12.83 0.13
CA SER A 97 -9.80 -13.04 -1.26
C SER A 97 -10.54 -14.36 -1.47
N HIS A 98 -10.18 -15.41 -0.74
CA HIS A 98 -10.79 -16.73 -0.80
C HIS A 98 -12.18 -16.71 -0.18
N ILE A 99 -12.35 -16.05 0.97
CA ILE A 99 -13.66 -15.83 1.59
C ILE A 99 -14.59 -15.05 0.64
N LEU A 100 -14.07 -14.03 -0.04
CA LEU A 100 -14.85 -13.25 -1.02
C LEU A 100 -15.19 -14.05 -2.29
N MET A 101 -14.24 -14.83 -2.81
CA MET A 101 -14.39 -15.55 -4.09
C MET A 101 -15.06 -16.92 -3.94
N LYS A 102 -14.99 -17.51 -2.74
CA LYS A 102 -15.65 -18.76 -2.35
C LYS A 102 -16.31 -18.54 -0.99
N PRO A 103 -17.37 -17.72 -0.92
CA PRO A 103 -18.11 -17.56 0.31
C PRO A 103 -18.68 -18.93 0.67
N GLU A 104 -18.44 -19.37 1.90
CA GLU A 104 -19.13 -20.55 2.43
C GLU A 104 -20.62 -20.25 2.44
N TYR A 105 -21.35 -20.90 1.53
CA TYR A 105 -22.80 -20.84 1.50
C TYR A 105 -23.36 -21.82 2.53
N THR A 106 -23.24 -21.46 3.79
CA THR A 106 -23.89 -22.21 4.86
C THR A 106 -25.32 -21.70 4.96
N TYR A 107 -26.30 -22.57 4.67
CA TYR A 107 -27.72 -22.23 4.78
C TYR A 107 -28.15 -21.93 6.22
N THR A 108 -27.33 -22.28 7.21
CA THR A 108 -27.56 -21.94 8.61
C THR A 108 -27.08 -20.50 8.86
N PRO A 109 -27.95 -19.62 9.38
CA PRO A 109 -27.51 -18.30 9.79
C PRO A 109 -26.41 -18.41 10.85
N ILE A 110 -25.46 -17.47 10.86
CA ILE A 110 -24.45 -17.39 11.93
C ILE A 110 -25.20 -17.11 13.24
N VAL A 111 -25.30 -18.14 14.07
CA VAL A 111 -25.97 -18.05 15.38
C VAL A 111 -25.01 -17.42 16.38
N ARG A 112 -25.54 -16.61 17.30
CA ARG A 112 -24.76 -16.11 18.43
C ARG A 112 -24.26 -17.30 19.25
N LEU A 113 -22.99 -17.26 19.61
CA LEU A 113 -22.42 -18.25 20.53
C LEU A 113 -23.07 -18.08 21.91
N GLU A 114 -23.38 -19.20 22.55
CA GLU A 114 -24.02 -19.21 23.87
C GLU A 114 -23.10 -18.58 24.93
N PRO A 115 -23.56 -17.55 25.67
CA PRO A 115 -22.71 -16.77 26.57
C PRO A 115 -22.18 -17.59 27.74
N ASP A 116 -22.97 -18.54 28.26
CA ASP A 116 -22.56 -19.38 29.40
C ASP A 116 -21.52 -20.42 28.98
N THR A 117 -21.62 -20.93 27.75
CA THR A 117 -20.59 -21.78 27.15
C THR A 117 -19.28 -21.02 27.00
N LEU A 118 -19.32 -19.78 26.51
CA LEU A 118 -18.14 -18.93 26.40
C LEU A 118 -17.52 -18.63 27.76
N ARG A 119 -18.33 -18.28 28.77
CA ARG A 119 -17.85 -18.02 30.13
C ARG A 119 -17.14 -19.23 30.73
N THR A 120 -17.70 -20.41 30.51
CA THR A 120 -17.10 -21.66 31.01
C THR A 120 -15.81 -21.99 30.25
N ALA A 121 -15.78 -21.81 28.93
CA ALA A 121 -14.62 -22.11 28.11
C ALA A 121 -13.44 -21.16 28.32
N PHE A 122 -13.70 -19.88 28.60
CA PHE A 122 -12.68 -18.84 28.81
C PHE A 122 -12.33 -18.59 30.29
N GLN A 123 -12.76 -19.47 31.21
CA GLN A 123 -12.27 -19.46 32.59
C GLN A 123 -10.84 -19.99 32.65
N LEU A 124 -9.89 -19.09 32.90
CA LEU A 124 -8.48 -19.42 33.07
C LEU A 124 -8.14 -19.47 34.56
N ALA A 125 -7.44 -20.52 34.98
CA ALA A 125 -6.87 -20.59 36.32
C ALA A 125 -5.70 -19.58 36.43
N PRO A 126 -5.61 -18.78 37.50
CA PRO A 126 -4.45 -17.94 37.74
C PRO A 126 -3.19 -18.79 37.79
N THR A 127 -2.21 -18.49 36.94
CA THR A 127 -0.92 -19.18 36.98
C THR A 127 -0.01 -18.51 38.00
N ALA A 128 0.81 -19.29 38.70
CA ALA A 128 1.73 -18.78 39.71
C ALA A 128 2.89 -17.95 39.10
N SER A 129 3.16 -18.11 37.81
CA SER A 129 4.15 -17.35 37.07
C SER A 129 3.49 -16.16 36.35
N PRO A 130 4.09 -14.96 36.40
CA PRO A 130 3.56 -13.77 35.71
C PRO A 130 3.61 -13.90 34.17
N GLN A 131 4.33 -14.89 33.65
CA GLN A 131 4.47 -15.15 32.22
C GLN A 131 4.04 -16.57 31.87
N VAL A 132 3.28 -16.69 30.79
CA VAL A 132 2.88 -17.95 30.17
C VAL A 132 3.96 -18.34 29.17
N ALA A 133 4.42 -19.59 29.26
CA ALA A 133 5.47 -20.10 28.38
C ALA A 133 5.05 -20.01 26.90
N GLY A 134 5.96 -19.52 26.05
CA GLY A 134 5.73 -19.41 24.60
C GLY A 134 4.95 -18.18 24.14
N ILE A 135 4.50 -17.33 25.06
CA ILE A 135 3.88 -16.04 24.71
C ILE A 135 4.96 -14.96 24.59
N ASP A 136 5.00 -14.30 23.44
CA ASP A 136 5.83 -13.12 23.23
C ASP A 136 5.13 -11.86 23.75
N TYR A 137 5.49 -11.47 24.97
CA TYR A 137 4.95 -10.25 25.62
C TYR A 137 5.44 -8.96 24.97
N SER A 138 6.50 -9.01 24.16
CA SER A 138 7.00 -7.82 23.47
C SER A 138 5.97 -7.24 22.49
N LEU A 139 4.98 -8.03 22.05
CA LEU A 139 3.88 -7.58 21.20
C LEU A 139 2.93 -6.59 21.90
N LEU A 140 2.93 -6.54 23.23
CA LEU A 140 2.09 -5.61 24.00
C LEU A 140 2.77 -4.26 24.23
N GLU A 141 4.08 -4.18 23.99
CA GLU A 141 4.83 -2.93 24.11
C GLU A 141 4.49 -1.98 22.95
N PRO A 142 4.53 -0.65 23.17
CA PRO A 142 4.34 0.31 22.11
C PRO A 142 5.39 0.12 21.01
N GLU A 143 4.96 0.20 19.74
CA GLU A 143 5.86 0.08 18.60
C GLU A 143 6.61 1.40 18.37
N GLU A 144 7.94 1.37 18.48
CA GLU A 144 8.77 2.53 18.11
C GLU A 144 8.74 2.75 16.58
N PRO A 145 8.58 4.00 16.11
CA PRO A 145 8.56 4.29 14.68
C PRO A 145 9.92 3.96 14.04
N GLU A 146 9.91 3.12 12.99
CA GLU A 146 11.12 2.75 12.24
C GLU A 146 11.79 4.02 11.68
N ALA A 147 13.05 4.25 12.08
CA ALA A 147 13.87 5.31 11.51
C ALA A 147 13.96 5.14 9.98
N PRO A 148 13.96 6.24 9.20
CA PRO A 148 13.99 6.16 7.75
C PRO A 148 15.18 5.29 7.30
N PRO A 149 15.01 4.44 6.27
CA PRO A 149 16.07 3.55 5.82
C PRO A 149 17.28 4.39 5.43
N THR A 150 18.36 4.27 6.21
CA THR A 150 19.64 4.90 5.89
C THR A 150 20.05 4.39 4.52
N ARG A 151 20.14 5.29 3.54
CA ARG A 151 20.68 4.95 2.23
C ARG A 151 22.10 4.43 2.47
N LYS A 152 22.30 3.12 2.32
CA LYS A 152 23.65 2.56 2.23
C LYS A 152 24.27 3.19 0.99
N ASN A 153 25.14 4.17 1.19
CA ASN A 153 25.99 4.69 0.13
C ASN A 153 26.72 3.47 -0.44
N LYS A 154 26.46 3.15 -1.72
CA LYS A 154 27.36 2.29 -2.47
C LYS A 154 28.72 2.99 -2.40
N HIS A 155 29.67 2.41 -1.68
CA HIS A 155 31.06 2.78 -1.87
C HIS A 155 31.35 2.68 -3.37
N PRO A 156 31.96 3.70 -4.01
CA PRO A 156 32.38 3.58 -5.38
C PRO A 156 33.27 2.34 -5.46
N HIS A 157 32.86 1.40 -6.32
CA HIS A 157 33.64 0.21 -6.60
C HIS A 157 35.00 0.70 -7.10
N GLY A 158 36.05 0.46 -6.32
CA GLY A 158 37.40 0.92 -6.63
C GLY A 158 37.80 0.54 -8.04
N ASP A 159 38.51 1.46 -8.69
CA ASP A 159 39.12 1.32 -10.01
C ASP A 159 39.75 -0.07 -10.19
N ARG A 160 39.18 -0.84 -11.11
CA ARG A 160 39.80 -2.06 -11.63
C ARG A 160 40.38 -1.70 -12.99
N PRO A 161 41.72 -1.73 -13.17
CA PRO A 161 42.32 -1.34 -14.43
C PRO A 161 42.06 -2.41 -15.50
N ASP A 162 41.80 -1.90 -16.70
CA ASP A 162 41.75 -2.55 -18.00
C ASP A 162 40.82 -3.76 -18.20
N ALA A 163 39.68 -3.49 -18.84
CA ALA A 163 39.02 -4.45 -19.72
C ALA A 163 38.84 -3.77 -21.10
N PRO A 164 39.24 -4.42 -22.21
CA PRO A 164 39.34 -3.78 -23.51
C PRO A 164 37.96 -3.40 -24.07
N LYS A 165 37.85 -2.14 -24.51
CA LYS A 165 36.65 -1.54 -25.12
C LYS A 165 36.21 -2.39 -26.32
N LYS A 166 35.00 -2.96 -26.25
CA LYS A 166 34.34 -3.59 -27.40
C LYS A 166 34.16 -2.54 -28.49
N ARG A 167 34.91 -2.70 -29.58
CA ARG A 167 34.89 -1.85 -30.77
C ARG A 167 33.56 -2.09 -31.49
N VAL A 168 32.64 -1.13 -31.39
CA VAL A 168 31.40 -1.11 -32.18
C VAL A 168 31.78 -0.87 -33.64
N VAL A 169 31.57 -1.88 -34.48
CA VAL A 169 31.69 -1.74 -35.94
C VAL A 169 30.31 -1.34 -36.47
N LEU A 170 30.18 -0.07 -36.86
CA LEU A 170 29.05 0.41 -37.65
C LEU A 170 29.17 -0.16 -39.07
N VAL A 171 28.36 -1.16 -39.39
CA VAL A 171 28.20 -1.63 -40.78
C VAL A 171 27.14 -0.77 -41.45
N SER A 172 27.58 0.17 -42.30
CA SER A 172 26.71 0.94 -43.17
C SER A 172 26.13 0.05 -44.27
N LYS A 173 24.82 -0.22 -44.25
CA LYS A 173 24.14 -0.92 -45.35
C LYS A 173 23.84 0.09 -46.45
N LYS A 174 24.70 0.11 -47.47
CA LYS A 174 24.56 0.92 -48.69
C LYS A 174 23.36 0.44 -49.50
N LYS A 175 22.40 1.35 -49.69
CA LYS A 175 21.24 1.25 -50.60
C LYS A 175 21.75 1.05 -52.04
N ARG A 176 21.27 0.04 -52.75
CA ARG A 176 21.36 -0.04 -54.21
C ARG A 176 19.98 0.23 -54.79
N LEU A 177 20.00 1.03 -55.86
CA LEU A 177 18.88 1.37 -56.74
C LEU A 177 18.18 0.11 -57.27
#